data_AF-C7LVI8-F1
#
_entry.id   AF-C7LVI8-F1
#
_cell.length_a   1.000
_cell.length_b   1.000
_cell.length_c   1.000
_cell.angle_alpha   90.00
_cell.angle_beta   90.00
_cell.angle_gamma   90.00
#
_symmetry.space_group_name_H-M   'P 1'
#
loop_
_entity.id
_entity.type
_entity.pdbx_description
1 polymer ?
#
loop_
_entity_poly.entity_id
_entity_poly.type
_entity_poly.pdbx_seq_one_letter_code
_entity_poly.pdbx_strand_id
1 'polypeptide(L)'
;MYFYAIDGDDIGAKLEKFALLGDLKSIQMLSEEVCESLVQLKTYFEENSATIVFCGGDSLLAYSKHEIDLNLERLSLGGLTFSAGIGANCCDATLALKKAKGLGKRRIEVIL
;
A
#
# COMPACT_ATOMS: atom_id res chain seq x y z
N MET A 1 4.59 -17.78 -8.54
CA MET A 1 4.89 -17.00 -7.33
C MET A 1 4.52 -15.57 -7.67
N TYR A 2 3.88 -14.88 -6.74
CA TYR A 2 3.36 -13.53 -6.95
C TYR A 2 3.96 -12.63 -5.89
N PHE A 3 4.48 -11.50 -6.32
CA PHE A 3 5.00 -10.45 -5.46
C PHE A 3 4.05 -9.25 -5.52
N TYR A 4 3.83 -8.62 -4.36
CA TYR A 4 2.92 -7.50 -4.19
C TYR A 4 3.68 -6.37 -3.54
N ALA A 5 3.79 -5.25 -4.23
CA ALA A 5 4.28 -4.00 -3.68
C ALA A 5 3.09 -3.06 -3.55
N ILE A 6 2.80 -2.61 -2.33
CA ILE A 6 1.68 -1.74 -2.00
C ILE A 6 2.21 -0.51 -1.29
N ASP A 7 1.69 0.67 -1.61
CA ASP A 7 2.14 1.93 -1.04
C ASP A 7 0.98 2.94 -1.02
N GLY A 8 0.85 3.65 0.09
CA GLY A 8 -0.17 4.66 0.32
C GLY A 8 -0.10 5.80 -0.69
N ASP A 9 -1.28 6.31 -1.05
CA ASP A 9 -1.41 7.43 -1.97
C ASP A 9 -1.43 8.74 -1.18
N ASP A 10 -0.54 9.65 -1.55
CA ASP A 10 -0.48 11.02 -1.03
C ASP A 10 -0.25 11.15 0.48
N ILE A 11 0.21 10.10 1.16
CA ILE A 11 0.50 10.15 2.61
C ILE A 11 1.55 11.21 2.93
N GLY A 12 2.69 11.20 2.21
CA GLY A 12 3.73 12.21 2.38
C GLY A 12 3.23 13.63 2.09
N ALA A 13 2.43 13.82 1.04
CA ALA A 13 1.87 15.13 0.69
C ALA A 13 0.86 15.65 1.73
N LYS A 14 0.05 14.75 2.31
CA LYS A 14 -0.87 15.08 3.42
C LYS A 14 -0.08 15.46 4.68
N LEU A 15 0.93 14.67 5.03
CA LEU A 15 1.80 14.95 6.17
C LEU A 15 2.48 16.31 6.04
N GLU A 16 3.07 16.60 4.88
CA GLU A 16 3.71 17.87 4.58
C GLU A 16 2.73 19.03 4.72
N LYS A 17 1.52 18.91 4.13
CA LYS A 17 0.46 19.92 4.26
C LYS A 17 0.12 20.20 5.72
N PHE A 18 -0.12 19.17 6.53
CA PHE A 18 -0.47 19.37 7.94
C PHE A 18 0.69 19.97 8.74
N ALA A 19 1.91 19.56 8.46
CA ALA A 19 3.11 20.12 9.09
C ALA A 19 3.28 21.62 8.78
N LEU A 20 3.09 22.03 7.52
CA LEU A 20 3.15 23.44 7.12
C LEU A 20 2.05 24.29 7.77
N LEU A 21 0.91 23.69 8.11
CA LEU A 21 -0.19 24.34 8.82
C LEU A 21 -0.06 24.29 10.34
N GLY A 22 0.96 23.59 10.88
CA GLY A 22 1.10 23.36 12.31
C GLY A 22 -0.02 22.50 12.93
N ASP A 23 -0.74 21.73 12.11
CA ASP A 23 -1.89 20.94 12.53
C ASP A 23 -1.45 19.57 13.09
N LEU A 24 -0.92 19.59 14.31
CA LEU A 24 -0.43 18.39 14.98
C LEU A 24 -1.50 17.32 15.18
N LYS A 25 -2.76 17.72 15.34
CA LYS A 25 -3.88 16.79 15.53
C LYS A 25 -4.12 15.98 14.25
N SER A 26 -4.17 16.64 13.09
CA SER A 26 -4.32 15.94 11.82
C SER A 26 -3.12 15.07 11.48
N ILE A 27 -1.89 15.45 11.89
CA ILE A 27 -0.70 14.59 11.75
C ILE A 27 -0.85 13.32 12.58
N GLN A 28 -1.27 13.44 13.85
CA GLN A 28 -1.48 12.29 14.72
C GLN A 28 -2.55 11.35 14.15
N MET A 29 -3.69 11.91 13.74
CA MET A 29 -4.78 11.14 13.13
C MET A 29 -4.32 10.43 11.85
N LEU A 30 -3.58 11.11 10.96
CA LEU A 30 -3.03 10.50 9.75
C LEU A 30 -2.10 9.32 10.10
N SER A 31 -1.25 9.47 11.11
CA SER A 31 -0.35 8.38 11.53
C SER A 31 -1.13 7.17 12.06
N GLU A 32 -2.19 7.40 12.84
CA GLU A 32 -3.05 6.34 13.38
C GLU A 32 -3.78 5.62 12.22
N GLU A 33 -4.38 6.35 11.29
CA GLU A 33 -5.07 5.81 10.10
C GLU A 33 -4.13 4.97 9.21
N VAL A 34 -2.89 5.44 8.99
CA VAL A 34 -1.89 4.70 8.19
C VAL A 34 -1.50 3.40 8.89
N CYS A 35 -1.22 3.45 10.20
CA CYS A 35 -0.86 2.27 10.98
C CYS A 35 -1.99 1.24 10.99
N GLU A 36 -3.23 1.65 11.24
CA GLU A 36 -4.39 0.77 11.23
C GLU A 36 -4.62 0.14 9.84
N SER A 37 -4.48 0.93 8.77
CA SER A 37 -4.62 0.45 7.39
C SER A 37 -3.55 -0.59 7.03
N LEU A 38 -2.29 -0.36 7.45
CA LEU A 38 -1.22 -1.33 7.24
C LEU A 38 -1.42 -2.61 8.04
N VAL A 39 -1.91 -2.53 9.27
CA VAL A 39 -2.26 -3.72 10.06
C VAL A 39 -3.34 -4.54 9.34
N GLN A 40 -4.38 -3.89 8.81
CA GLN A 40 -5.45 -4.56 8.06
C GLN A 40 -4.93 -5.23 6.77
N LEU A 41 -4.11 -4.53 5.99
CA LEU A 41 -3.48 -5.10 4.80
C LEU A 41 -2.59 -6.29 5.16
N LYS A 42 -1.72 -6.13 6.16
CA LYS A 42 -0.84 -7.20 6.63
C LYS A 42 -1.62 -8.45 7.01
N THR A 43 -2.64 -8.31 7.86
CA THR A 43 -3.49 -9.42 8.29
C THR A 43 -4.15 -10.11 7.10
N TYR A 44 -4.71 -9.33 6.16
CA TYR A 44 -5.31 -9.88 4.95
C TYR A 44 -4.33 -10.73 4.13
N PHE A 45 -3.10 -10.27 3.94
CA PHE A 45 -2.07 -11.02 3.22
C PHE A 45 -1.61 -12.27 3.98
N GLU A 46 -1.45 -12.19 5.30
CA GLU A 46 -1.09 -13.33 6.15
C GLU A 46 -2.19 -14.41 6.15
N GLU A 47 -3.46 -14.02 6.23
CA GLU A 47 -4.62 -14.92 6.12
C GLU A 47 -4.67 -15.64 4.77
N ASN A 48 -4.15 -15.00 3.71
CA ASN A 48 -4.01 -15.59 2.38
C ASN A 48 -2.67 -16.29 2.16
N SER A 49 -1.99 -16.69 3.24
CA SER A 49 -0.73 -17.45 3.20
C SER A 49 0.42 -16.73 2.47
N ALA A 50 0.41 -15.40 2.44
CA ALA A 50 1.55 -14.61 1.98
C ALA A 50 2.63 -14.54 3.07
N THR A 51 3.87 -14.41 2.63
CA THR A 51 4.99 -14.00 3.50
C THR A 51 5.19 -12.49 3.36
N ILE A 52 5.13 -11.80 4.49
CA ILE A 52 5.40 -10.36 4.57
C ILE A 52 6.93 -10.16 4.61
N VAL A 53 7.46 -9.40 3.66
CA VAL A 53 8.89 -9.03 3.59
C VAL A 53 9.13 -7.69 4.27
N PHE A 54 8.22 -6.74 4.04
CA PHE A 54 8.26 -5.39 4.62
C PHE A 54 6.84 -4.90 4.89
N CYS A 55 6.63 -4.24 6.03
CA CYS A 55 5.38 -3.57 6.36
C CYS A 55 5.70 -2.43 7.32
N GLY A 56 5.68 -1.20 6.83
CA GLY A 56 6.06 -0.02 7.63
C GLY A 56 5.98 1.28 6.83
N GLY A 57 5.93 2.40 7.56
CA GLY A 57 5.61 3.69 6.96
C GLY A 57 4.19 3.65 6.40
N ASP A 58 4.06 3.79 5.09
CA ASP A 58 2.82 3.64 4.32
C ASP A 58 2.89 2.49 3.29
N SER A 59 3.88 1.59 3.43
CA SER A 59 4.23 0.62 2.41
C SER A 59 4.24 -0.82 2.92
N LEU A 60 3.86 -1.75 2.04
CA LEU A 60 3.87 -3.20 2.27
C LEU A 60 4.47 -3.93 1.07
N LEU A 61 5.36 -4.89 1.34
CA LEU A 61 5.91 -5.82 0.36
C LEU A 61 5.66 -7.25 0.85
N ALA A 62 5.03 -8.06 0.02
CA ALA A 62 4.74 -9.45 0.32
C ALA A 62 4.92 -10.34 -0.91
N TYR A 63 5.04 -11.65 -0.68
CA TYR A 63 4.96 -12.63 -1.76
C TYR A 63 4.15 -13.85 -1.34
N SER A 64 3.57 -14.52 -2.31
CA SER A 64 2.79 -15.74 -2.11
C SER A 64 3.02 -16.74 -3.24
N LYS A 65 2.79 -18.03 -2.96
CA LYS A 65 2.87 -19.08 -3.98
C LYS A 65 1.72 -18.97 -4.99
N HIS A 66 0.53 -18.64 -4.50
CA HIS A 66 -0.71 -18.51 -5.25
C HIS A 66 -1.14 -17.05 -5.35
N GLU A 67 -1.87 -16.69 -6.39
CA GLU A 67 -2.40 -15.34 -6.55
C GLU A 67 -3.40 -15.03 -5.42
N ILE A 68 -3.34 -13.81 -4.90
CA ILE A 68 -4.21 -13.28 -3.86
C ILE A 68 -5.15 -12.30 -4.54
N ASP A 69 -6.46 -12.45 -4.29
CA ASP A 69 -7.51 -11.61 -4.85
C ASP A 69 -7.50 -10.19 -4.27
N LEU A 70 -6.62 -9.36 -4.80
CA LEU A 70 -6.52 -7.95 -4.45
C LEU A 70 -7.41 -7.10 -5.35
N ASN A 71 -8.29 -6.31 -4.74
CA ASN A 71 -9.15 -5.35 -5.44
C ASN A 71 -9.03 -3.95 -4.84
N LEU A 72 -9.59 -2.93 -5.52
CA LEU A 72 -9.47 -1.53 -5.10
C LEU A 72 -10.22 -1.20 -3.80
N GLU A 73 -11.27 -1.97 -3.47
CA GLU A 73 -12.00 -1.79 -2.22
C GLU A 73 -11.11 -2.18 -1.04
N ARG A 74 -10.34 -3.27 -1.17
CA ARG A 74 -9.33 -3.67 -0.18
C ARG A 74 -8.16 -2.69 -0.05
N LEU A 75 -7.95 -1.83 -1.06
CA LEU A 75 -6.94 -0.76 -1.05
C LEU A 75 -7.51 0.60 -0.64
N SER A 76 -8.76 0.65 -0.17
CA SER A 76 -9.39 1.86 0.33
C SER A 76 -9.74 1.66 1.82
N LEU A 77 -8.85 2.08 2.72
CA LEU A 77 -8.91 1.79 4.15
C LEU A 77 -8.82 3.09 4.95
N GLY A 78 -9.74 3.28 5.91
CA GLY A 78 -9.69 4.46 6.80
C GLY A 78 -9.72 5.81 6.09
N GLY A 79 -10.33 5.92 4.90
CA GLY A 79 -10.30 7.17 4.10
C GLY A 79 -8.97 7.42 3.37
N LEU A 80 -8.00 6.52 3.50
CA LEU A 80 -6.79 6.45 2.72
C LEU A 80 -6.99 5.55 1.51
N THR A 81 -6.23 5.82 0.45
CA THR A 81 -6.15 4.96 -0.73
C THR A 81 -4.73 4.46 -0.90
N PHE A 82 -4.61 3.26 -1.44
CA PHE A 82 -3.34 2.63 -1.74
C PHE A 82 -3.29 2.29 -3.22
N SER A 83 -2.08 2.33 -3.78
CA SER A 83 -1.77 1.76 -5.08
C SER A 83 -1.00 0.46 -4.88
N ALA A 84 -1.18 -0.49 -5.80
CA ALA A 84 -0.46 -1.76 -5.76
C ALA A 84 0.13 -2.14 -7.11
N GLY A 85 1.24 -2.86 -7.05
CA GLY A 85 1.88 -3.53 -8.17
C GLY A 85 2.01 -5.02 -7.89
N ILE A 86 1.65 -5.84 -8.88
CA ILE A 86 1.78 -7.30 -8.83
C ILE A 86 2.80 -7.73 -9.88
N GLY A 87 3.70 -8.65 -9.52
CA GLY A 87 4.61 -9.22 -10.51
C GLY A 87 5.26 -10.54 -10.16
N ALA A 88 6.00 -11.10 -11.12
CA ALA A 88 6.65 -12.41 -11.00
C ALA A 88 7.85 -12.41 -10.03
N ASN A 89 8.43 -11.25 -9.76
CA ASN A 89 9.49 -11.02 -8.79
C ASN A 89 9.33 -9.64 -8.13
N CYS A 90 10.16 -9.34 -7.13
CA CYS A 90 10.13 -8.07 -6.40
C CYS A 90 10.36 -6.84 -7.29
N CYS A 91 11.18 -6.96 -8.33
CA CYS A 91 11.46 -5.86 -9.26
C CYS A 91 10.22 -5.54 -10.11
N ASP A 92 9.57 -6.56 -10.66
CA ASP A 92 8.37 -6.40 -11.49
C ASP A 92 7.20 -5.85 -10.68
N ALA A 93 6.98 -6.34 -9.46
CA ALA A 93 5.96 -5.80 -8.57
C ALA A 93 6.23 -4.32 -8.24
N THR A 94 7.49 -3.95 -8.02
CA THR A 94 7.88 -2.55 -7.78
C THR A 94 7.66 -1.69 -9.02
N LEU A 95 8.03 -2.17 -10.20
CA LEU A 95 7.82 -1.46 -11.47
C LEU A 95 6.32 -1.26 -11.75
N ALA A 96 5.52 -2.30 -11.52
CA ALA A 96 4.07 -2.24 -11.61
C ALA A 96 3.50 -1.19 -10.64
N LEU A 97 3.96 -1.14 -9.40
CA LEU A 97 3.55 -0.14 -8.43
C LEU A 97 3.91 1.29 -8.88
N LYS A 98 5.11 1.49 -9.45
CA LYS A 98 5.51 2.81 -9.98
C LYS A 98 4.62 3.22 -11.16
N LYS A 99 4.27 2.29 -12.06
CA LYS A 99 3.29 2.52 -13.12
C LYS A 99 1.92 2.88 -12.52
N ALA A 100 1.48 2.17 -11.49
CA ALA A 100 0.22 2.43 -10.80
C ALA A 100 0.15 3.86 -10.24
N LYS A 101 1.20 4.30 -9.53
CA LYS A 101 1.28 5.67 -9.01
C LYS A 101 1.41 6.72 -10.11
N GLY A 102 2.15 6.43 -11.18
CA GLY A 102 2.33 7.34 -12.32
C GLY A 102 1.07 7.56 -13.16
N LEU A 103 0.17 6.59 -13.23
CA LEU A 103 -1.07 6.64 -14.01
C LEU A 103 -2.28 7.19 -13.22
N GLY A 104 -2.04 7.86 -12.09
CA GLY A 104 -3.08 8.55 -11.33
C GLY A 104 -3.49 7.87 -10.02
N LYS A 105 -2.71 6.89 -9.53
CA LYS A 105 -2.88 6.25 -8.21
C LYS A 105 -4.22 5.50 -8.06
N ARG A 106 -4.52 5.01 -6.84
CA ARG A 106 -5.73 4.23 -6.51
C ARG A 106 -6.00 3.13 -7.55
N ARG A 107 -4.96 2.39 -7.90
CA ARG A 107 -5.02 1.36 -8.94
C ARG A 107 -4.08 0.21 -8.64
N ILE A 108 -4.35 -0.89 -9.32
CA ILE A 108 -3.52 -2.09 -9.32
C ILE A 108 -2.97 -2.24 -10.74
N GLU A 109 -1.65 -2.36 -10.86
CA GLU A 109 -1.00 -2.70 -12.12
C GLU A 109 -0.29 -4.04 -11.98
N VAL A 110 -0.17 -4.75 -13.10
CA VAL A 110 0.35 -6.11 -13.12
C VAL A 110 1.42 -6.22 -14.22
N ILE A 111 2.58 -6.77 -13.87
CA ILE A 111 3.68 -7.09 -14.79
C ILE A 111 4.09 -8.54 -14.50
N LEU A 112 3.65 -9.47 -15.34
CA LEU A 112 3.89 -10.91 -15.21
C LEU A 112 4.93 -11.40 -16.22
#